data_AF-A0A7W1CA95-F1
#
_entry.id   AF-A0A7W1CA95-F1
#
_cell.length_a   1.000
_cell.length_b   1.000
_cell.length_c   1.000
_cell.angle_alpha   90.00
_cell.angle_beta   90.00
_cell.angle_gamma   90.00
#
_symmetry.space_group_name_H-M   'P 1'
#
loop_
_entity.id
_entity.type
_entity.pdbx_description
1 polymer ?
#
loop_
_entity_poly.entity_id
_entity_poly.type
_entity_poly.pdbx_seq_one_letter_code
_entity_poly.pdbx_strand_id
1 'polypeptide(L)' 'SEGLRRSAAAFRALIDAAFRREGSYYLTYHRFATRPQVEAAYPQFAEFLARKRVHDPEERFQSDWYRHYRKLFDA' A
#
# COMPACT_ATOMS: atom_id res chain seq x y z
N SER A 1 -7.60 17.91 5.48
CA SER A 1 -7.08 19.06 6.25
C SER A 1 -5.56 19.16 6.07
N GLU A 2 -4.97 20.31 6.41
CA GLU A 2 -3.50 20.49 6.45
C GLU A 2 -2.83 19.42 7.32
N GLY A 3 -3.40 19.12 8.50
CA GLY A 3 -2.88 18.09 9.40
C GLY A 3 -2.73 16.72 8.74
N LEU A 4 -3.74 16.27 7.98
CA LEU A 4 -3.69 14.98 7.29
C LEU A 4 -2.57 14.92 6.24
N ARG A 5 -2.36 16.01 5.50
CA ARG A 5 -1.26 16.10 4.51
C ARG A 5 0.11 16.04 5.20
N ARG A 6 0.28 16.75 6.32
CA ARG A 6 1.53 16.73 7.10
C ARG A 6 1.81 15.34 7.67
N SER A 7 0.80 14.65 8.21
CA SER A 7 0.94 13.27 8.67
C SER A 7 1.34 12.33 7.53
N ALA A 8 0.67 12.41 6.37
CA ALA A 8 1.01 11.58 5.23
C ALA A 8 2.46 11.77 4.76
N ALA A 9 2.93 13.02 4.70
CA ALA A 9 4.32 13.33 4.35
C ALA A 9 5.31 12.77 5.38
N ALA A 10 5.02 12.92 6.68
CA ALA A 10 5.87 12.38 7.74
C ALA A 10 5.97 10.85 7.67
N PHE A 11 4.85 10.14 7.48
CA PHE A 11 4.84 8.69 7.36
C PHE A 11 5.62 8.18 6.14
N ARG A 12 5.50 8.85 4.99
CA ARG A 12 6.31 8.52 3.81
C ARG A 12 7.80 8.69 4.06
N ALA A 13 8.19 9.78 4.73
CA ALA A 13 9.60 10.01 5.09
C ALA A 13 10.15 8.95 6.05
N LEU A 14 9.32 8.42 6.96
CA LEU A 14 9.69 7.30 7.83
C LEU A 14 9.88 6.00 7.04
N ILE A 15 9.02 5.71 6.06
CA ILE A 15 9.22 4.56 5.16
C ILE A 15 10.55 4.69 4.42
N ASP A 16 10.85 5.86 3.85
CA ASP A 16 12.11 6.08 3.14
C ASP A 16 13.32 5.92 4.08
N ALA A 17 13.17 6.31 5.36
CA ALA A 17 14.21 6.11 6.37
C ALA A 17 14.42 4.65 6.76
N ALA A 18 13.36 3.83 6.73
CA ALA A 18 13.44 2.38 6.92
C ALA A 18 14.13 1.71 5.72
N PHE A 19 13.79 2.09 4.49
CA PHE A 19 14.42 1.56 3.28
C PHE A 19 15.93 1.80 3.22
N ARG A 20 16.41 2.98 3.69
CA ARG A 20 17.86 3.25 3.80
C ARG A 20 18.61 2.32 4.76
N ARG A 21 17.89 1.52 5.55
CA ARG A 21 18.42 0.53 6.48
C ARG A 21 17.98 -0.89 6.11
N GLU A 22 17.61 -1.10 4.84
CA GLU A 22 17.12 -2.39 4.32
C GLU A 22 15.89 -2.91 5.08
N GLY A 23 15.17 -2.00 5.73
CA GLY A 23 13.94 -2.29 6.44
C GLY A 23 12.71 -2.21 5.55
N SER A 24 11.55 -2.38 6.17
CA SER A 24 10.24 -2.24 5.53
C SER A 24 9.28 -1.52 6.48
N TYR A 25 7.99 -1.49 6.14
CA TYR A 25 6.93 -0.96 6.99
C TYR A 25 5.78 -1.97 7.07
N TYR A 26 4.96 -1.89 8.11
CA TYR A 26 3.80 -2.77 8.24
C TYR A 26 2.62 -2.26 7.41
N LEU A 27 2.21 -3.05 6.41
CA LEU A 27 1.27 -2.68 5.35
C LEU A 27 -0.11 -2.18 5.80
N THR A 28 -0.58 -2.61 6.98
CA THR A 28 -1.93 -2.30 7.47
C THR A 28 -1.98 -1.08 8.39
N TYR A 29 -0.84 -0.48 8.74
CA TYR A 29 -0.76 0.58 9.75
C TYR A 29 -1.39 1.91 9.28
N HIS A 30 -1.17 2.29 8.02
CA HIS A 30 -1.78 3.47 7.42
C HIS A 30 -1.86 3.35 5.90
N ARG A 31 -2.67 4.20 5.26
CA ARG A 31 -2.91 4.23 3.79
C ARG A 31 -2.13 5.32 3.05
N PHE A 32 -1.03 5.80 3.65
CA PHE A 32 -0.27 6.93 3.09
C PHE A 32 0.87 6.53 2.17
N ALA A 33 1.34 5.28 2.21
CA ALA A 33 2.42 4.80 1.36
C ALA A 33 2.08 5.05 -0.13
N THR A 34 3.07 5.49 -0.90
CA THR A 34 2.92 5.64 -2.35
C THR A 34 3.03 4.28 -3.03
N ARG A 35 2.54 4.16 -4.28
CA ARG A 35 2.69 2.92 -5.05
C ARG A 35 4.15 2.43 -5.12
N PRO A 36 5.16 3.28 -5.45
CA PRO A 36 6.56 2.84 -5.42
C PRO A 36 7.03 2.37 -4.04
N GLN A 37 6.56 2.97 -2.95
CA GLN A 37 6.88 2.52 -1.61
C GLN A 37 6.24 1.16 -1.28
N VAL A 38 5.01 0.91 -1.75
CA VAL A 38 4.37 -0.41 -1.60
C VAL A 38 5.15 -1.45 -2.41
N GLU A 39 5.50 -1.15 -3.67
CA GLU A 39 6.24 -2.07 -4.54
C GLU A 39 7.65 -2.37 -4.01
N ALA A 40 8.33 -1.38 -3.42
CA ALA A 40 9.64 -1.58 -2.79
C ALA A 40 9.54 -2.46 -1.53
N ALA A 41 8.53 -2.24 -0.69
CA ALA A 41 8.32 -3.01 0.54
C ALA A 41 7.74 -4.41 0.30
N TYR A 42 6.94 -4.56 -0.77
CA TYR A 42 6.18 -5.76 -1.11
C TYR A 42 6.20 -5.98 -2.64
N PRO A 43 7.30 -6.51 -3.19
CA PRO A 43 7.47 -6.65 -4.65
C PRO A 43 6.39 -7.50 -5.34
N GLN A 44 5.78 -8.44 -4.63
CA GLN A 44 4.74 -9.33 -5.15
C GLN A 44 3.32 -8.76 -5.01
N PHE A 45 3.17 -7.51 -4.59
CA PHE A 45 1.84 -6.97 -4.26
C PHE A 45 0.91 -6.87 -5.48
N ALA A 46 1.44 -6.51 -6.65
CA ALA A 46 0.67 -6.50 -7.90
C ALA A 46 0.20 -7.92 -8.29
N GLU A 47 1.07 -8.93 -8.10
CA GLU A 47 0.73 -10.32 -8.33
C GLU A 47 -0.36 -10.80 -7.35
N PHE A 48 -0.27 -10.41 -6.08
CA PHE A 48 -1.31 -10.70 -5.09
C PHE A 48 -2.69 -10.17 -5.54
N LEU A 49 -2.77 -8.92 -6.01
CA LEU A 49 -4.02 -8.36 -6.53
C LEU A 49 -4.53 -9.13 -7.76
N ALA A 50 -3.64 -9.50 -8.68
CA ALA A 50 -4.00 -10.29 -9.85
C ALA A 50 -4.54 -11.68 -9.47
N ARG A 51 -3.85 -12.38 -8.56
CA ARG A 51 -4.26 -13.70 -8.06
C ARG A 51 -5.58 -13.62 -7.31
N LYS A 52 -5.83 -12.55 -6.55
CA LYS A 52 -7.12 -12.38 -5.87
C LYS A 52 -8.27 -12.32 -6.87
N ARG A 53 -8.13 -11.66 -8.01
CA ARG A 53 -9.18 -11.64 -9.06
C ARG A 53 -9.42 -13.01 -9.70
N VAL A 54 -8.42 -13.88 -9.74
CA VAL A 54 -8.59 -15.26 -10.24
C VAL A 54 -9.42 -16.09 -9.26
N HIS A 55 -9.15 -15.96 -7.95
CA HIS A 55 -9.81 -16.76 -6.91
C HIS A 55 -11.14 -16.17 -6.41
N ASP A 56 -11.36 -14.88 -6.62
CA ASP A 56 -12.56 -14.15 -6.23
C ASP A 56 -12.99 -13.22 -7.39
N PRO A 57 -13.52 -13.77 -8.51
CA PRO A 57 -13.80 -13.01 -9.72
C PRO A 57 -14.89 -11.95 -9.55
N GLU A 58 -15.87 -12.24 -8.71
CA GLU A 58 -16.94 -11.29 -8.31
C GLU A 58 -16.49 -10.35 -7.20
N GLU A 59 -15.24 -10.46 -6.76
CA GLU A 59 -14.65 -9.59 -5.75
C GLU A 59 -15.51 -9.54 -4.47
N ARG A 60 -16.02 -10.68 -4.00
CA ARG A 60 -16.92 -10.80 -2.83
C ARG A 60 -16.20 -10.53 -1.51
N PHE A 61 -14.93 -10.91 -1.40
CA PHE A 61 -14.13 -10.68 -0.20
C PHE A 61 -13.45 -9.31 -0.28
N GLN A 62 -14.05 -8.31 0.38
CA GLN A 62 -13.60 -6.91 0.29
C GLN A 62 -13.37 -6.29 1.66
N SER A 63 -12.50 -5.30 1.70
CA SER A 63 -12.30 -4.40 2.83
C SER A 63 -11.89 -3.03 2.33
N ASP A 64 -11.93 -2.02 3.20
CA ASP A 64 -11.40 -0.69 2.86
C ASP A 64 -9.91 -0.73 2.50
N TRP A 65 -9.16 -1.65 3.12
CA TRP A 65 -7.76 -1.90 2.81
C TRP A 65 -7.62 -2.39 1.37
N TYR A 66 -8.37 -3.43 0.99
CA TYR A 66 -8.29 -3.97 -0.36
C TYR A 66 -8.73 -2.96 -1.42
N ARG A 67 -9.86 -2.26 -1.21
CA ARG A 67 -10.33 -1.23 -2.14
C ARG A 67 -9.32 -0.10 -2.34
N HIS A 68 -8.67 0.33 -1.26
CA HIS A 68 -7.63 1.35 -1.33
C HIS A 68 -6.45 0.90 -2.20
N TYR A 69 -5.94 -0.29 -1.93
CA TYR A 69 -4.77 -0.82 -2.64
C TYR A 69 -5.08 -1.23 -4.07
N ARG A 70 -6.27 -1.76 -4.35
CA ARG A 70 -6.74 -2.01 -5.72
C ARG A 70 -6.71 -0.71 -6.52
N LYS A 71 -7.34 0.35 -6.00
CA LYS A 71 -7.34 1.68 -6.63
C LYS A 71 -5.92 2.26 -6.81
N LEU A 72 -5.03 2.04 -5.85
CA LEU A 72 -3.64 2.51 -5.92
C LEU A 72 -2.84 1.85 -7.06
N PHE A 73 -3.18 0.60 -7.42
CA PHE A 73 -2.49 -0.17 -8.46
C PHE A 73 -3.22 -0.17 -9.82
N ASP A 74 -4.49 0.25 -9.85
CA ASP A 74 -5.27 0.44 -11.09
C ASP A 74 -4.96 1.78 -11.79
N ALA A 75 -4.26 2.71 -11.11
CA ALA A 75 -3.82 4.01 -11.62
C ALA A 75 -2.39 3.98 -12.14
#